data_AF-A0A3N4MJS9-F1
#
_entry.id   AF-A0A3N4MJS9-F1
#
_cell.length_a   1.000
_cell.length_b   1.000
_cell.length_c   1.000
_cell.angle_alpha   90.00
_cell.angle_beta   90.00
_cell.angle_gamma   90.00
#
_symmetry.space_group_name_H-M   'P 1'
#
loop_
_entity.id
_entity.type
_entity.pdbx_description
1 polymer ?
#
loop_
_entity_poly.entity_id
_entity_poly.type
_entity_poly.pdbx_seq_one_letter_code
_entity_poly.pdbx_strand_id
1 'polypeptide(L)'
;MAKQEGLIKIRGTIENITFYEMNGEHYARKKSTLSGKRVKTAPEFALTRVYSQIMALASKTAKTIYRSLPEEERDVALYRKMVGAGQRLLKNGCAEERLEEELRKIFVPVAEVTTNPQRPAIMVNVQGRLEGTQTKMIQLTDDPIFRVIPYIYHLNFTQPIPT
;
A
#
# COMPACT_ATOMS: atom_id res chain seq x y z
N MET A 1 -13.41 -19.57 -17.21
CA MET A 1 -12.72 -20.76 -16.66
C MET A 1 -13.64 -21.95 -16.80
N ALA A 2 -13.11 -23.16 -16.98
CA ALA A 2 -13.96 -24.35 -17.10
C ALA A 2 -14.45 -24.77 -15.71
N LYS A 3 -15.74 -25.08 -15.56
CA LYS A 3 -16.29 -25.67 -14.33
C LYS A 3 -15.98 -27.17 -14.30
N GLN A 4 -15.72 -27.70 -13.11
CA GLN A 4 -15.56 -29.15 -12.92
C GLN A 4 -16.94 -29.77 -12.69
N GLU A 5 -17.47 -30.48 -13.67
CA GLU A 5 -18.77 -31.18 -13.54
C GLU A 5 -18.66 -32.58 -12.95
N GLY A 6 -17.46 -33.17 -12.93
CA GLY A 6 -17.22 -34.53 -12.43
C GLY A 6 -17.60 -34.71 -10.96
N LEU A 7 -18.00 -35.94 -10.60
CA LEU A 7 -18.36 -36.32 -9.22
C LEU A 7 -17.19 -36.12 -8.24
N ILE A 8 -15.98 -36.44 -8.69
CA ILE A 8 -14.74 -36.21 -7.92
C ILE A 8 -14.21 -34.83 -8.29
N LYS A 9 -14.04 -33.97 -7.28
CA LYS A 9 -13.46 -32.64 -7.44
C LYS A 9 -11.98 -32.69 -7.15
N ILE A 10 -11.17 -32.18 -8.09
CA ILE A 10 -9.71 -32.18 -7.98
C ILE A 10 -9.28 -30.80 -7.48
N ARG A 11 -8.23 -30.77 -6.66
CA ARG A 11 -7.51 -29.55 -6.27
C ARG A 11 -6.02 -29.76 -6.53
N GLY A 12 -5.32 -28.73 -6.98
CA GLY A 12 -3.90 -28.77 -7.29
C GLY A 12 -3.61 -28.59 -8.78
N THR A 13 -2.37 -28.85 -9.21
CA THR A 13 -1.98 -28.73 -10.61
C THR A 13 -1.54 -30.08 -11.13
N ILE A 14 -2.14 -30.53 -12.24
CA ILE A 14 -1.75 -31.74 -12.96
C ILE A 14 -1.30 -31.26 -14.34
N GLU A 15 -0.04 -31.52 -14.66
CA GLU A 15 0.61 -31.06 -15.90
C GLU A 15 0.41 -29.56 -16.16
N ASN A 16 -0.41 -29.23 -17.16
CA ASN A 16 -0.67 -27.87 -17.62
C ASN A 16 -2.04 -27.34 -17.17
N ILE A 17 -2.73 -28.05 -16.28
CA ILE A 17 -4.07 -27.69 -15.78
C ILE A 17 -4.01 -27.53 -14.26
N THR A 18 -4.45 -26.37 -13.78
CA THR A 18 -4.63 -26.07 -12.36
C THR A 18 -6.12 -26.15 -12.02
N PHE A 19 -6.43 -27.02 -11.06
CA PHE A 19 -7.74 -27.21 -10.45
C PHE A 19 -7.79 -26.49 -9.10
N TYR A 20 -8.83 -25.71 -8.88
CA TYR A 20 -9.00 -24.92 -7.66
C TYR A 20 -10.47 -24.69 -7.36
N GLU A 21 -10.76 -24.24 -6.14
CA GLU A 21 -12.10 -23.86 -5.70
C GLU A 21 -12.15 -22.36 -5.48
N MET A 22 -13.27 -21.74 -5.86
CA MET A 22 -13.52 -20.33 -5.63
C MET A 22 -15.02 -20.16 -5.36
N ASN A 23 -15.37 -19.53 -4.25
CA ASN A 23 -16.76 -19.28 -3.85
C ASN A 23 -17.63 -20.56 -3.79
N GLY A 24 -17.07 -21.68 -3.33
CA GLY A 24 -17.76 -22.97 -3.25
C GLY A 24 -17.95 -23.69 -4.59
N GLU A 25 -17.51 -23.11 -5.70
CA GLU A 25 -17.51 -23.75 -7.01
C GLU A 25 -16.10 -24.25 -7.40
N HIS A 26 -16.05 -25.38 -8.12
CA HIS A 26 -14.81 -26.00 -8.56
C HIS A 26 -14.50 -25.66 -10.02
N TYR A 27 -13.27 -25.21 -10.27
CA TYR A 27 -12.82 -24.75 -11.57
C TYR A 27 -11.53 -25.44 -12.01
N ALA A 28 -11.30 -25.42 -13.31
CA ALA A 28 -10.05 -25.77 -13.95
C ALA A 28 -9.60 -24.61 -14.88
N ARG A 29 -8.30 -24.37 -14.90
CA ARG A 29 -7.67 -23.45 -15.84
C ARG A 29 -6.39 -24.06 -16.41
N LYS A 30 -6.12 -23.78 -17.68
CA LYS A 30 -4.79 -24.03 -18.25
C LYS A 30 -3.77 -23.08 -17.61
N LYS A 31 -2.54 -23.53 -17.37
CA LYS A 31 -1.44 -22.67 -16.93
C LYS A 31 -1.22 -21.59 -17.98
N SER A 32 -0.98 -20.37 -17.53
CA SER A 32 -0.56 -19.31 -18.44
C SER A 32 0.86 -19.56 -18.94
N THR A 33 1.19 -19.02 -20.11
CA THR A 33 2.57 -18.98 -20.62
C THR A 33 3.44 -17.94 -19.90
N LEU A 34 2.90 -17.32 -18.85
CA LEU A 34 3.58 -16.30 -18.07
C LEU A 34 4.58 -16.97 -17.12
N SER A 35 5.86 -16.63 -17.26
CA SER A 35 6.92 -17.08 -16.36
C SER A 35 7.57 -15.89 -15.66
N GLY A 36 8.11 -16.10 -14.46
CA GLY A 36 8.83 -15.05 -13.74
C GLY A 36 10.04 -14.52 -14.52
N LYS A 37 10.76 -15.40 -15.24
CA LYS A 37 11.84 -15.02 -16.15
C LYS A 37 11.32 -14.06 -17.23
N ARG A 38 10.20 -14.38 -17.87
CA ARG A 38 9.58 -13.54 -18.91
C ARG A 38 9.18 -12.16 -18.38
N VAL A 39 8.54 -12.09 -17.21
CA VAL A 39 8.15 -10.79 -16.60
C VAL A 39 9.37 -9.91 -16.31
N LYS A 40 10.51 -10.52 -15.92
CA LYS A 40 11.74 -9.81 -15.61
C LYS A 40 12.49 -9.31 -16.85
N THR A 41 12.46 -10.06 -17.96
CA THR A 41 13.32 -9.78 -19.12
C THR A 41 12.59 -9.23 -20.33
N ALA A 42 11.33 -9.61 -20.56
CA ALA A 42 10.67 -9.33 -21.83
C ALA A 42 10.21 -7.85 -21.92
N PRO A 43 10.29 -7.23 -23.12
CA PRO A 43 10.04 -5.80 -23.31
C PRO A 43 8.58 -5.41 -23.02
N GLU A 44 7.62 -6.30 -23.27
CA GLU A 44 6.19 -6.03 -23.02
C GLU A 44 5.86 -5.79 -21.53
N PHE A 45 6.74 -6.22 -20.61
CA PHE A 45 6.60 -6.01 -19.16
C PHE A 45 7.44 -4.84 -18.63
N ALA A 46 8.03 -4.01 -19.51
CA ALA A 46 8.87 -2.87 -19.08
C ALA A 46 8.12 -1.93 -18.12
N LEU A 47 6.90 -1.53 -18.48
CA LEU A 47 6.07 -0.67 -17.62
C LEU A 47 5.69 -1.35 -16.31
N THR A 48 5.37 -2.65 -16.34
CA THR A 48 5.08 -3.42 -15.12
C THR A 48 6.26 -3.38 -14.15
N ARG A 49 7.50 -3.51 -14.64
CA ARG A 49 8.69 -3.43 -13.82
C ARG A 49 8.88 -2.03 -13.22
N VAL A 50 8.68 -0.97 -14.01
CA VAL A 50 8.73 0.42 -13.51
C VAL A 50 7.73 0.64 -12.39
N TYR A 51 6.46 0.26 -12.58
CA TYR A 51 5.45 0.42 -11.52
C TYR A 51 5.71 -0.46 -10.29
N SER A 52 6.31 -1.64 -10.48
CA SER A 52 6.71 -2.50 -9.37
C SER A 52 7.83 -1.88 -8.53
N GLN A 53 8.77 -1.17 -9.15
CA GLN A 53 9.82 -0.44 -8.46
C GLN A 53 9.25 0.75 -7.67
N ILE A 54 8.33 1.51 -8.28
CA ILE A 54 7.59 2.59 -7.60
C ILE A 54 6.85 2.05 -6.36
N MET A 55 6.15 0.92 -6.49
CA MET A 55 5.46 0.27 -5.37
C MET A 55 6.43 -0.17 -4.28
N ALA A 56 7.56 -0.78 -4.66
CA ALA A 56 8.57 -1.24 -3.72
C ALA A 56 9.15 -0.07 -2.91
N LEU A 57 9.45 1.05 -3.59
CA LEU A 57 9.94 2.26 -2.95
C LEU A 57 8.91 2.85 -1.99
N ALA A 58 7.68 3.08 -2.46
CA ALA A 58 6.60 3.63 -1.63
C ALA A 58 6.33 2.77 -0.38
N SER A 59 6.32 1.44 -0.55
CA SER A 59 6.12 0.50 0.57
C SER A 59 7.27 0.52 1.57
N LYS A 60 8.51 0.62 1.08
CA LYS A 60 9.71 0.71 1.94
C LYS A 60 9.66 1.97 2.80
N THR A 61 9.37 3.13 2.20
CA THR A 61 9.29 4.41 2.92
C THR A 61 8.12 4.42 3.90
N ALA A 62 6.94 3.99 3.47
CA ALA A 62 5.77 3.88 4.35
C ALA A 62 6.02 2.96 5.55
N LYS A 63 6.76 1.84 5.35
CA LYS A 63 7.13 0.93 6.44
C LYS A 63 8.04 1.60 7.48
N THR A 64 8.97 2.46 7.06
CA THR A 64 9.82 3.23 7.97
C THR A 64 8.97 4.16 8.85
N ILE A 65 8.05 4.91 8.25
CA ILE A 65 7.14 5.81 8.97
C ILE A 65 6.24 5.01 9.91
N TYR A 66 5.60 3.96 9.41
CA TYR A 66 4.70 3.09 10.18
C TYR A 66 5.36 2.52 11.44
N ARG A 67 6.65 2.13 11.33
CA ARG A 67 7.41 1.60 12.48
C ARG A 67 7.80 2.66 13.50
N SER A 68 7.84 3.93 13.10
CA SER A 68 8.07 5.05 14.03
C SER A 68 6.83 5.43 14.84
N LEU A 69 5.65 4.96 14.45
CA LEU A 69 4.40 5.23 15.18
C LEU A 69 4.29 4.37 16.46
N PRO A 70 3.61 4.88 17.50
CA PRO A 70 3.16 4.09 18.66
C PRO A 70 2.34 2.88 18.23
N GLU A 71 2.33 1.81 19.03
CA GLU A 71 1.64 0.57 18.66
C GLU A 71 0.13 0.75 18.56
N GLU A 72 -0.43 1.66 19.35
CA GLU A 72 -1.85 2.01 19.40
C GLU A 72 -2.34 2.68 18.10
N GLU A 73 -1.44 3.34 17.37
CA GLU A 73 -1.72 4.05 16.12
C GLU A 73 -1.42 3.20 14.87
N ARG A 74 -0.84 2.01 15.05
CA ARG A 74 -0.46 1.11 13.96
C ARG A 74 -1.67 0.38 13.40
N ASP A 75 -2.29 1.00 12.40
CA ASP A 75 -3.38 0.40 11.62
C ASP A 75 -2.94 -0.03 10.20
N VAL A 76 -3.37 -1.22 9.78
CA VAL A 76 -3.18 -1.74 8.43
C VAL A 76 -3.84 -0.84 7.38
N ALA A 77 -4.98 -0.21 7.70
CA ALA A 77 -5.63 0.72 6.77
C ALA A 77 -4.79 1.98 6.59
N LEU A 78 -4.23 2.53 7.67
CA LEU A 78 -3.27 3.65 7.63
C LEU A 78 -2.04 3.30 6.78
N TYR A 79 -1.42 2.13 6.99
CA TYR A 79 -0.30 1.68 6.17
C TYR A 79 -0.64 1.64 4.68
N ARG A 80 -1.79 1.08 4.30
CA ARG A 80 -2.25 1.04 2.90
C ARG A 80 -2.47 2.43 2.32
N LYS A 81 -3.02 3.38 3.11
CA LYS A 81 -3.16 4.79 2.71
C LYS A 81 -1.80 5.43 2.45
N MET A 82 -0.82 5.23 3.32
CA MET A 82 0.56 5.74 3.14
C MET A 82 1.21 5.23 1.87
N VAL A 83 1.13 3.90 1.61
CA VAL A 83 1.68 3.31 0.39
C VAL A 83 1.00 3.90 -0.85
N GLY A 84 -0.33 4.02 -0.84
CA GLY A 84 -1.09 4.60 -1.95
C GLY A 84 -0.72 6.06 -2.23
N ALA A 85 -0.56 6.88 -1.19
CA ALA A 85 -0.11 8.26 -1.32
C ALA A 85 1.34 8.33 -1.87
N GLY A 86 2.24 7.50 -1.34
CA GLY A 86 3.63 7.45 -1.79
C GLY A 86 3.76 7.06 -3.27
N GLN A 87 2.96 6.09 -3.72
CA GLN A 87 2.90 5.74 -5.14
C GLN A 87 2.42 6.90 -6.01
N ARG A 88 1.44 7.70 -5.56
CA ARG A 88 0.95 8.87 -6.31
C ARG A 88 2.02 9.96 -6.37
N LEU A 89 2.70 10.24 -5.26
CA LEU A 89 3.80 11.22 -5.21
C LEU A 89 4.91 10.86 -6.19
N LEU A 90 5.38 9.61 -6.18
CA LEU A 90 6.41 9.14 -7.10
C LEU A 90 5.97 9.22 -8.56
N LYS A 91 4.71 8.86 -8.86
CA LYS A 91 4.15 8.98 -10.23
C LYS A 91 4.05 10.43 -10.70
N ASN A 92 3.87 11.37 -9.79
CA ASN A 92 3.80 12.80 -10.07
C ASN A 92 5.19 13.47 -10.12
N GLY A 93 6.28 12.71 -10.04
CA GLY A 93 7.65 13.24 -10.14
C GLY A 93 8.28 13.66 -8.82
N CYS A 94 7.74 13.24 -7.67
CA CYS A 94 8.41 13.41 -6.39
C CYS A 94 9.75 12.65 -6.39
N ALA A 95 10.83 13.33 -6.02
CA ALA A 95 12.14 12.71 -5.84
C ALA A 95 12.11 11.73 -4.66
N GLU A 96 12.86 10.63 -4.74
CA GLU A 96 12.91 9.58 -3.73
C GLU A 96 13.29 10.13 -2.35
N GLU A 97 14.23 11.08 -2.32
CA GLU A 97 14.76 11.69 -1.09
C GLU A 97 13.69 12.50 -0.34
N ARG A 98 12.75 13.11 -1.07
CA ARG A 98 11.67 13.92 -0.49
C ARG A 98 10.44 13.11 -0.11
N LEU A 99 10.35 11.86 -0.57
CA LEU A 99 9.17 11.02 -0.39
C LEU A 99 8.79 10.84 1.08
N GLU A 100 9.78 10.63 1.95
CA GLU A 100 9.53 10.46 3.38
C GLU A 100 8.99 11.73 4.02
N GLU A 101 9.59 12.88 3.71
CA GLU A 101 9.16 14.18 4.23
C GLU A 101 7.71 14.49 3.83
N GLU A 102 7.37 14.29 2.56
CA GLU A 102 6.01 14.51 2.05
C GLU A 102 5.00 13.56 2.69
N LEU A 103 5.36 12.28 2.88
CA LEU A 103 4.49 11.34 3.58
C LEU A 103 4.31 11.69 5.07
N ARG A 104 5.35 12.16 5.75
CA ARG A 104 5.25 12.60 7.14
C ARG A 104 4.32 13.80 7.26
N LYS A 105 4.43 14.80 6.37
CA LYS A 105 3.49 15.95 6.36
C LYS A 105 2.02 15.53 6.25
N ILE A 106 1.74 14.49 5.47
CA ILE A 106 0.36 14.02 5.23
C ILE A 106 -0.18 13.20 6.41
N PHE A 107 0.62 12.30 6.99
CA PHE A 107 0.14 11.27 7.92
C PHE A 107 0.60 11.44 9.36
N VAL A 108 1.66 12.21 9.59
CA VAL A 108 2.20 12.50 10.92
C VAL A 108 2.33 14.01 11.02
N PRO A 109 1.24 14.73 11.32
CA PRO A 109 1.37 16.13 11.67
C PRO A 109 2.35 16.20 12.83
N VAL A 110 3.46 16.90 12.62
CA VAL A 110 4.39 17.24 13.69
C VAL A 110 3.55 17.97 14.72
N ALA A 111 3.20 17.28 15.80
CA ALA A 111 2.71 17.95 17.00
C ALA A 111 3.77 19.01 17.28
N GLU A 112 3.39 20.28 17.23
CA GLU A 112 4.28 21.39 17.47
C GLU A 112 5.12 21.04 18.69
N VAL A 113 6.42 20.86 18.46
CA VAL A 113 7.40 20.80 19.53
C VAL A 113 7.32 22.18 20.16
N THR A 114 6.42 22.32 21.13
CA THR A 114 6.48 23.44 22.06
C THR A 114 7.79 23.24 22.78
N THR A 115 8.81 23.96 22.30
CA THR A 115 10.00 24.27 23.06
C THR A 115 9.51 24.95 24.32
N ASN A 116 9.28 24.17 25.38
CA ASN A 116 9.09 24.69 26.71
C ASN A 116 10.45 24.57 27.43
N PRO A 117 11.27 25.62 27.45
CA PRO A 117 12.50 25.63 28.19
C PRO A 117 12.14 25.92 29.65
N GLN A 118 11.60 24.94 30.37
CA GLN A 118 11.63 24.94 31.84
C GLN A 118 11.11 23.60 32.36
N ARG A 119 12.01 22.77 32.91
CA ARG A 119 11.88 22.27 34.27
C ARG A 119 13.13 21.46 34.68
N PRO A 120 13.80 21.83 35.78
CA PRO A 120 14.85 21.01 36.37
C PRO A 120 14.27 19.71 36.96
N ALA A 121 15.14 18.70 37.05
CA ALA A 121 14.86 17.35 37.53
C ALA A 121 14.01 17.32 38.81
N ILE A 122 12.92 16.55 38.79
CA ILE A 122 12.26 16.08 40.01
C ILE A 122 11.94 14.58 39.85
N MET A 123 12.41 13.84 40.86
CA MET A 123 12.34 12.40 41.00
C MET A 123 10.90 11.87 41.08
N VAL A 124 10.73 10.67 40.55
CA VAL A 124 9.51 9.85 40.53
C VAL A 124 8.90 9.70 41.92
N ASN A 125 7.57 9.80 42.02
CA ASN A 125 6.82 9.15 43.10
C ASN A 125 5.56 8.47 42.54
N VAL A 126 5.46 7.17 42.82
CA VAL A 126 4.45 6.24 42.31
C VAL A 126 3.32 6.12 43.34
N GLN A 127 2.20 6.81 43.13
CA GLN A 127 0.93 6.47 43.80
C GLN A 127 -0.26 7.10 43.09
N GLY A 128 -1.28 6.30 42.74
CA GLY A 128 -2.61 6.83 42.39
C GLY A 128 -3.43 5.94 41.48
N ARG A 129 -4.53 5.41 42.02
CA ARG A 129 -5.46 4.43 41.46
C ARG A 129 -6.54 5.08 40.58
N LEU A 130 -6.91 4.36 39.52
CA LEU A 130 -8.12 4.37 38.66
C LEU A 130 -9.21 5.40 38.96
N GLU A 131 -9.72 6.10 37.93
CA GLU A 131 -11.17 6.24 37.60
C GLU A 131 -11.37 6.72 36.14
N GLY A 132 -12.35 6.14 35.44
CA GLY A 132 -13.05 6.80 34.32
C GLY A 132 -12.65 6.41 32.89
N THR A 133 -13.19 5.31 32.38
CA THR A 133 -13.34 5.07 30.93
C THR A 133 -14.32 6.08 30.32
N GLN A 134 -13.86 6.88 29.35
CA GLN A 134 -14.73 7.47 28.33
C GLN A 134 -14.23 7.10 26.93
N THR A 135 -14.98 6.21 26.29
CA THR A 135 -14.92 5.93 24.86
C THR A 135 -15.29 7.19 24.08
N LYS A 136 -14.32 7.80 23.37
CA LYS A 136 -14.63 8.83 22.38
C LYS A 136 -14.69 8.18 21.01
N MET A 137 -15.92 8.04 20.50
CA MET A 137 -16.22 7.70 19.11
C MET A 137 -15.58 8.74 18.19
N ILE A 138 -14.52 8.37 17.47
CA ILE A 138 -13.97 9.22 16.40
C ILE A 138 -14.89 9.02 15.19
N GLN A 139 -15.65 10.06 14.87
CA GLN A 139 -16.43 10.09 13.65
C GLN A 139 -15.50 10.05 12.45
N LEU A 140 -15.76 9.11 11.55
CA LEU A 140 -15.10 8.94 10.26
C LEU A 140 -15.56 10.10 9.35
N THR A 141 -15.02 11.28 9.55
CA THR A 141 -15.33 12.45 8.72
C THR A 141 -14.61 12.35 7.39
N ASP A 142 -15.38 12.47 6.31
CA ASP A 142 -14.99 12.45 4.91
C ASP A 142 -13.78 13.36 4.62
N ASP A 143 -12.61 12.75 4.34
CA ASP A 143 -11.38 13.46 3.97
C ASP A 143 -11.52 14.13 2.58
N PRO A 144 -11.43 15.46 2.46
CA PRO A 144 -11.58 16.20 1.20
C PRO A 144 -10.42 15.99 0.21
N ILE A 145 -9.33 15.32 0.61
CA ILE A 145 -8.19 14.97 -0.26
C ILE A 145 -8.59 13.93 -1.32
N PHE A 146 -9.72 13.23 -1.14
CA PHE A 146 -10.18 12.19 -2.06
C PHE A 146 -11.02 12.68 -3.25
N ARG A 147 -11.33 13.98 -3.36
CA ARG A 147 -12.34 14.45 -4.34
C ARG A 147 -11.89 15.42 -5.43
N VAL A 148 -10.62 15.80 -5.52
CA VAL A 148 -10.20 16.77 -6.55
C VAL A 148 -8.95 16.27 -7.27
N ILE A 149 -9.11 15.86 -8.53
CA ILE A 149 -8.40 16.34 -9.72
C ILE A 149 -8.82 15.45 -10.92
N PRO A 150 -9.35 16.03 -12.01
CA PRO A 150 -9.74 15.28 -13.20
C PRO A 150 -8.51 14.77 -13.97
N TYR A 151 -8.67 13.57 -14.53
CA TYR A 151 -7.77 12.97 -15.52
C TYR A 151 -7.50 13.93 -16.67
N ILE A 152 -6.24 14.32 -16.89
CA ILE A 152 -5.76 14.76 -18.20
C ILE A 152 -4.47 13.98 -18.50
N TYR A 153 -4.63 12.83 -19.17
CA TYR A 153 -3.52 12.21 -19.88
C TYR A 153 -3.55 12.73 -21.33
N HIS A 154 -2.74 13.74 -21.63
CA HIS A 154 -2.27 13.97 -22.99
C HIS A 154 -0.79 13.62 -23.05
N LEU A 155 -0.50 12.33 -23.25
CA LEU A 155 0.81 11.88 -23.69
C LEU A 155 0.64 11.34 -25.11
N ASN A 156 0.78 12.25 -26.09
CA ASN A 156 0.95 11.88 -27.49
C ASN A 156 2.30 11.19 -27.65
N PHE A 157 2.30 9.87 -27.79
CA PHE A 157 3.44 9.13 -28.30
C PHE A 157 3.01 8.31 -29.51
N THR A 158 2.94 8.98 -30.65
CA THR A 158 3.06 8.33 -31.96
C THR A 158 4.52 7.89 -32.06
N GLN A 159 4.78 6.59 -31.95
CA GLN A 159 6.05 6.00 -32.39
C GLN A 159 5.75 5.08 -33.57
N PRO A 160 6.48 5.19 -34.70
CA PRO A 160 6.21 4.39 -35.88
C PRO A 160 6.55 2.91 -35.61
N ILE A 161 5.69 2.04 -36.13
CA ILE A 161 5.88 0.58 -36.13
C ILE A 161 7.04 0.26 -37.08
N PRO A 162 8.12 -0.41 -36.65
CA PRO A 162 9.14 -0.90 -37.56
C PRO A 162 8.56 -2.05 -38.41
N THR A 163 8.88 -2.02 -39.70
CA THR A 163 8.49 -3.02 -40.72
C THR A 163 9.29 -4.30 -40.60
#